data_AF-A0A1B6LTZ4-F1
#
_entry.id   AF-A0A1B6LTZ4-F1
#
_cell.length_a   1.000
_cell.length_b   1.000
_cell.length_c   1.000
_cell.angle_alpha   90.00
_cell.angle_beta   90.00
_cell.angle_gamma   90.00
#
_symmetry.space_group_name_H-M   'P 1'
#
loop_
_entity.id
_entity.type
_entity.pdbx_description
1 polymer ?
#
loop_
_entity_poly.entity_id
_entity_poly.type
_entity_poly.pdbx_seq_one_letter_code
_entity_poly.pdbx_strand_id
1 'polypeptide(L)'
;MEESKMEEAWRPKPGVINMNMIKEAINQMMEDEVPGNVIDEDEGYKLQEITHLYLEHLDILRIDHLWVLPALTVLKLTDNHIQSIENLDMLVNLVDLNLSFNRIETIKN
;
A
#
# COMPACT_ATOMS: atom_id res chain seq x y z
N MET A 1 25.74 3.36 1.65
CA MET A 1 26.01 1.92 1.43
C MET A 1 25.29 1.06 2.48
N GLU A 2 24.20 1.57 3.07
CA GLU A 2 23.34 0.88 4.04
C GLU A 2 21.91 0.65 3.52
N GLU A 3 21.50 1.36 2.47
CA GLU A 3 20.21 1.14 1.77
C GLU A 3 20.10 -0.28 1.17
N SER A 4 21.24 -0.90 0.84
CA SER A 4 21.31 -2.20 0.16
C SER A 4 21.04 -3.41 1.06
N LYS A 5 20.78 -3.24 2.36
CA LYS A 5 20.39 -4.35 3.26
C LYS A 5 18.90 -4.36 3.60
N MET A 6 18.17 -3.29 3.32
CA MET A 6 16.73 -3.22 3.58
C MET A 6 15.88 -3.67 2.38
N GLU A 7 16.39 -3.53 1.16
CA GLU A 7 15.71 -3.95 -0.08
C GLU A 7 15.49 -5.48 -0.22
N GLU A 8 16.21 -6.31 0.54
CA GLU A 8 16.03 -7.77 0.50
C GLU A 8 14.95 -8.30 1.47
N ALA A 9 14.40 -7.46 2.36
CA ALA A 9 13.54 -7.95 3.45
C ALA A 9 12.13 -8.37 2.99
N TRP A 10 11.57 -7.69 1.99
CA TRP A 10 10.28 -8.07 1.40
C TRP A 10 10.11 -7.43 0.03
N ARG A 11 9.98 -8.26 -1.01
CA ARG A 11 9.57 -7.80 -2.35
C ARG A 11 8.42 -8.69 -2.84
N PRO A 12 7.18 -8.18 -2.87
CA PRO A 12 6.07 -8.99 -3.34
C PRO A 12 6.24 -9.29 -4.83
N LYS A 13 5.60 -10.37 -5.29
CA LYS A 13 5.54 -10.62 -6.74
C LYS A 13 4.76 -9.49 -7.41
N PRO A 14 5.23 -9.01 -8.58
CA PRO A 14 4.46 -8.08 -9.42
C PRO A 14 3.03 -8.58 -9.59
N GLY A 15 2.04 -7.70 -9.40
CA GLY A 15 0.66 -8.17 -9.42
C GLY A 15 -0.37 -7.18 -8.93
N VAL A 16 -1.48 -7.75 -8.46
CA VAL A 16 -2.66 -7.02 -7.99
C VAL A 16 -2.52 -6.77 -6.50
N ILE A 17 -2.88 -5.56 -6.06
CA ILE A 17 -2.95 -5.23 -4.63
C ILE A 17 -3.82 -6.27 -3.91
N ASN A 18 -3.30 -6.81 -2.82
CA ASN A 18 -3.96 -7.85 -2.03
C ASN A 18 -3.71 -7.64 -0.54
N MET A 19 -4.42 -8.38 0.31
CA MET A 19 -4.32 -8.26 1.76
C MET A 19 -2.88 -8.40 2.28
N ASN A 20 -2.07 -9.28 1.68
CA ASN A 20 -0.69 -9.47 2.13
C ASN A 20 0.15 -8.23 1.84
N MET A 21 0.03 -7.64 0.65
CA MET A 21 0.70 -6.39 0.31
C MET A 21 0.34 -5.26 1.28
N ILE A 22 -0.95 -5.15 1.64
CA ILE A 22 -1.42 -4.14 2.58
C ILE A 22 -0.82 -4.35 3.97
N LYS A 23 -0.88 -5.58 4.50
CA LYS A 23 -0.36 -5.88 5.85
C LYS A 23 1.13 -5.63 5.97
N GLU A 24 1.90 -6.06 4.99
CA GLU A 24 3.37 -5.89 5.01
C GLU A 24 3.78 -4.43 4.84
N ALA A 25 3.05 -3.65 4.03
CA ALA A 25 3.25 -2.22 3.93
C ALA A 25 2.95 -1.50 5.25
N ILE A 26 1.85 -1.86 5.93
CA ILE A 26 1.52 -1.31 7.25
C ILE A 26 2.59 -1.68 8.28
N ASN A 27 3.11 -2.92 8.26
CA ASN A 27 4.21 -3.34 9.13
C ASN A 27 5.43 -2.46 8.99
N GLN A 28 5.92 -2.28 7.76
CA GLN A 28 7.11 -1.47 7.51
C GLN A 28 6.93 -0.02 7.97
N MET A 29 5.73 0.55 7.79
CA MET A 29 5.43 1.90 8.28
C MET A 29 5.43 2.01 9.80
N MET A 30 5.10 0.93 10.53
CA MET A 30 5.02 0.92 11.99
C MET A 30 6.31 0.44 12.67
N GLU A 31 7.15 -0.32 11.98
CA GLU A 31 8.48 -0.73 12.46
C GLU A 31 9.40 0.48 12.73
N ASP A 32 9.20 1.57 12.01
CA ASP A 32 9.89 2.85 12.24
C ASP A 32 9.48 3.52 13.58
N GLU A 33 8.35 3.14 14.19
CA GLU A 33 7.91 3.71 15.47
C GLU A 33 8.45 2.95 16.69
N VAL A 34 8.70 1.63 16.62
CA VAL A 34 9.35 0.86 17.71
C VAL A 34 9.99 -0.44 17.19
N PRO A 35 11.28 -0.72 17.45
CA PRO A 35 11.86 -2.04 17.18
C PRO A 35 11.28 -3.05 18.19
N GLY A 36 10.38 -3.93 17.75
CA GLY A 36 9.95 -5.09 18.52
C GLY A 36 8.48 -5.16 18.95
N ASN A 37 7.57 -4.36 18.37
CA ASN A 37 6.14 -4.66 18.52
C ASN A 37 5.75 -5.78 17.55
N VAL A 38 5.91 -7.01 18.03
CA VAL A 38 5.08 -8.12 17.57
C VAL A 38 3.66 -7.70 17.87
N ILE A 39 2.92 -7.26 16.85
CA ILE A 39 1.47 -7.13 16.96
C ILE A 39 1.00 -8.53 17.33
N ASP A 40 0.43 -8.66 18.53
CA ASP A 40 -0.15 -9.92 19.00
C ASP A 40 -1.02 -10.46 17.85
N GLU A 41 -0.84 -11.71 17.45
CA GLU A 41 -1.58 -12.28 16.30
C GLU A 41 -3.11 -12.15 16.50
N ASP A 42 -3.55 -11.96 17.75
CA ASP A 42 -4.92 -11.72 18.19
C ASP A 42 -5.35 -10.22 18.23
N GLU A 43 -4.42 -9.25 18.29
CA GLU A 43 -4.69 -7.80 18.32
C GLU A 43 -4.38 -7.09 16.99
N GLY A 44 -4.42 -7.83 15.87
CA GLY A 44 -4.11 -7.36 14.52
C GLY A 44 -4.57 -5.93 14.18
N TYR A 45 -3.86 -5.26 13.25
CA TYR A 45 -4.09 -3.86 12.88
C TYR A 45 -5.58 -3.52 12.75
N LYS A 46 -5.99 -2.44 13.40
CA LYS A 46 -7.29 -1.85 13.13
C LYS A 46 -7.24 -1.17 11.77
N LEU A 47 -7.52 -1.94 10.72
CA LEU A 47 -7.61 -1.46 9.33
C LEU A 47 -8.53 -0.22 9.19
N GLN A 48 -9.49 -0.09 10.11
CA GLN A 48 -10.42 1.05 10.18
C GLN A 48 -9.79 2.36 10.69
N GLU A 49 -8.57 2.33 11.22
CA GLU A 49 -7.85 3.49 11.73
C GLU A 49 -6.67 3.87 10.80
N ILE A 50 -6.36 3.04 9.79
CA ILE A 50 -5.26 3.28 8.86
C ILE A 50 -5.64 4.41 7.90
N THR A 51 -4.89 5.50 7.99
CA THR A 51 -5.10 6.72 7.18
C THR A 51 -4.08 6.87 6.05
N HIS A 52 -2.90 6.26 6.18
CA HIS A 52 -1.82 6.35 5.19
C HIS A 52 -1.45 4.94 4.75
N LEU A 53 -1.21 4.76 3.45
CA LEU A 53 -0.69 3.51 2.89
C LEU A 53 0.32 3.81 1.79
N TYR A 54 1.52 3.26 1.93
CA TYR A 54 2.62 3.42 0.97
C TYR A 54 2.92 2.07 0.32
N LEU A 55 2.72 2.02 -1.00
CA LEU A 55 2.91 0.84 -1.84
C LEU A 55 3.80 1.23 -3.03
N GLU A 56 4.98 1.75 -2.72
CA GLU A 56 5.91 2.32 -3.69
C GLU A 56 6.94 1.28 -4.14
N HIS A 57 7.33 1.28 -5.42
CA HIS A 57 8.35 0.36 -5.96
C HIS A 57 8.01 -1.15 -5.83
N LEU A 58 6.72 -1.53 -5.90
CA LEU A 58 6.25 -2.90 -5.69
C LEU A 58 5.82 -3.63 -6.96
N ASP A 59 6.13 -3.08 -8.14
CA ASP A 59 5.74 -3.63 -9.45
C ASP A 59 4.23 -3.92 -9.56
N ILE A 60 3.38 -3.09 -8.94
CA ILE A 60 1.93 -3.27 -8.92
C ILE A 60 1.36 -3.02 -10.32
N LEU A 61 0.52 -3.93 -10.78
CA LEU A 61 -0.13 -3.89 -12.10
C LEU A 61 -1.57 -3.39 -12.02
N ARG A 62 -2.26 -3.59 -10.89
CA ARG A 62 -3.68 -3.25 -10.73
C ARG A 62 -4.05 -2.88 -9.30
N ILE A 63 -4.89 -1.86 -9.18
CA ILE A 63 -5.50 -1.42 -7.93
C ILE A 63 -6.69 -2.35 -7.60
N ASP A 64 -6.70 -2.89 -6.40
CA ASP A 64 -7.73 -3.81 -5.90
C ASP A 64 -7.62 -3.89 -4.37
N HIS A 65 -8.57 -4.54 -3.70
CA HIS A 65 -8.53 -4.88 -2.28
C HIS A 65 -8.41 -3.72 -1.27
N LEU A 66 -8.38 -2.46 -1.71
CA LEU A 66 -8.23 -1.28 -0.84
C LEU A 66 -9.50 -0.95 -0.04
N TRP A 67 -10.67 -1.52 -0.38
CA TRP A 67 -11.93 -1.32 0.36
C TRP A 67 -11.87 -1.75 1.83
N VAL A 68 -10.83 -2.51 2.22
CA VAL A 68 -10.59 -2.92 3.61
C VAL A 68 -10.07 -1.77 4.49
N LEU A 69 -9.72 -0.61 3.89
CA LEU A 69 -9.18 0.58 4.55
C LEU A 69 -10.13 1.78 4.38
N PRO A 70 -11.31 1.80 5.00
CA PRO A 70 -12.32 2.83 4.80
C PRO A 70 -11.90 4.21 5.33
N ALA A 71 -10.91 4.28 6.23
CA ALA A 71 -10.38 5.54 6.76
C ALA A 71 -9.18 6.08 5.96
N LEU A 72 -8.80 5.44 4.85
CA LEU A 72 -7.64 5.83 4.07
C LEU A 72 -7.81 7.25 3.50
N THR A 73 -6.86 8.13 3.81
CA THR A 73 -6.81 9.52 3.35
C THR A 73 -5.65 9.76 2.40
N VAL A 74 -4.55 9.02 2.55
CA VAL A 74 -3.35 9.13 1.72
C VAL A 74 -2.95 7.77 1.14
N LEU A 75 -2.82 7.70 -0.18
CA LEU A 75 -2.37 6.51 -0.91
C LEU A 75 -1.20 6.86 -1.82
N LYS A 76 -0.03 6.26 -1.57
CA LYS A 76 1.15 6.39 -2.44
C LYS A 76 1.38 5.09 -3.21
N LEU A 77 1.30 5.19 -4.53
CA LEU A 77 1.53 4.11 -5.50
C LEU A 77 2.62 4.51 -6.48
N THR A 78 3.57 5.35 -6.05
CA THR A 78 4.69 5.83 -6.86
C THR A 78 5.51 4.67 -7.42
N ASP A 79 5.96 4.82 -8.67
CA ASP A 79 6.87 3.87 -9.33
C ASP A 79 6.35 2.43 -9.33
N ASN A 80 5.15 2.26 -9.88
CA ASN A 80 4.53 0.97 -10.15
C ASN A 80 4.25 0.85 -11.66
N HIS A 81 3.47 -0.16 -12.06
CA HIS A 81 3.17 -0.47 -13.46
C HIS A 81 1.66 -0.45 -13.74
N ILE A 82 0.91 0.33 -12.97
CA ILE A 82 -0.54 0.44 -13.10
C ILE A 82 -0.89 1.11 -14.43
N GLN A 83 -1.85 0.53 -15.15
CA GLN A 83 -2.32 1.03 -16.45
C GLN A 83 -3.72 1.64 -16.41
N SER A 84 -4.50 1.33 -15.37
CA SER A 84 -5.86 1.84 -15.21
C SER A 84 -6.07 2.35 -13.79
N ILE A 85 -6.66 3.54 -13.67
CA ILE A 85 -7.24 3.99 -12.41
C ILE A 85 -8.64 3.40 -12.33
N GLU A 86 -8.85 2.50 -11.37
CA GLU A 86 -10.10 1.78 -11.13
C GLU A 86 -10.18 1.32 -9.66
N ASN A 87 -11.37 0.90 -9.19
CA ASN A 87 -11.61 0.32 -7.85
C ASN A 87 -11.31 1.27 -6.68
N LEU A 88 -11.47 2.59 -6.87
CA LEU A 88 -11.25 3.60 -5.84
C LEU A 88 -12.55 4.13 -5.19
N ASP A 89 -13.73 3.70 -5.66
CA ASP A 89 -15.04 4.25 -5.23
C ASP A 89 -15.31 4.10 -3.73
N MET A 90 -14.75 3.06 -3.12
CA MET A 90 -14.92 2.77 -1.69
C MET A 90 -14.00 3.63 -0.80
N LEU A 91 -12.99 4.29 -1.37
CA LEU A 91 -12.05 5.14 -0.64
C LEU A 91 -12.60 6.56 -0.50
N VAL A 92 -13.78 6.67 0.11
CA VAL A 92 -14.56 7.92 0.21
C VAL A 92 -13.85 9.04 0.98
N ASN A 93 -12.84 8.70 1.78
CA ASN A 93 -12.05 9.63 2.57
C ASN A 93 -10.70 9.99 1.91
N LEU A 94 -10.38 9.45 0.74
CA LEU A 94 -9.10 9.68 0.06
C LEU A 94 -8.98 11.14 -0.38
N VAL A 95 -7.94 11.81 0.10
CA VAL A 95 -7.64 13.23 -0.23
C VAL A 95 -6.31 13.40 -0.96
N ASP A 96 -5.40 12.43 -0.86
CA ASP A 96 -4.10 12.43 -1.54
C ASP A 96 -3.86 11.08 -2.20
N LEU A 97 -3.74 11.09 -3.53
CA LEU A 97 -3.41 9.94 -4.35
C LEU A 97 -2.19 10.26 -5.21
N ASN A 98 -1.08 9.56 -4.96
CA ASN A 98 0.11 9.66 -5.79
C ASN A 98 0.26 8.43 -6.70
N LEU A 99 0.16 8.65 -8.01
CA LEU A 99 0.35 7.64 -9.05
C LEU A 99 1.55 7.97 -9.96
N SER A 100 2.48 8.82 -9.51
CA SER A 100 3.65 9.20 -10.30
C SER A 100 4.47 7.98 -10.73
N PHE A 101 5.09 8.04 -11.91
CA PHE A 101 5.90 6.97 -12.48
C PHE A 101 5.15 5.63 -12.71
N ASN A 102 3.82 5.69 -12.89
CA ASN A 102 3.03 4.57 -13.42
C ASN A 102 2.91 4.62 -14.95
N ARG A 103 2.17 3.67 -15.53
CA ARG A 103 1.91 3.55 -16.97
C ARG A 103 0.43 3.79 -17.28
N ILE A 104 -0.19 4.78 -16.63
CA ILE A 104 -1.63 5.03 -16.69
C ILE A 104 -2.05 5.38 -18.13
N GLU A 105 -2.88 4.52 -18.72
CA GLU A 105 -3.46 4.69 -20.06
C GLU A 105 -4.94 5.01 -20.00
N THR A 106 -5.63 4.59 -18.93
CA THR A 106 -7.09 4.71 -18.81
C THR A 106 -7.51 5.15 -17.41
N ILE A 107 -8.62 5.88 -17.34
CA ILE A 107 -9.27 6.29 -16.10
C ILE A 107 -10.71 5.82 -16.17
N LYS A 108 -11.15 5.06 -15.17
CA LYS A 108 -12.50 4.53 -15.04
C LYS A 108 -13.01 4.79 -13.62
N ASN A 109 -14.24 5.30 -13.54
CA ASN A 109 -15.08 5.20 -12.34
C ASN A 109 -16.14 4.15 -12.62
#